data_AF-A0A075JTW4-F1
#
_entry.id   AF-A0A075JTW4-F1
#
_cell.length_a   1.000
_cell.length_b   1.000
_cell.length_c   1.000
_cell.angle_alpha   90.00
_cell.angle_beta   90.00
_cell.angle_gamma   90.00
#
_symmetry.space_group_name_H-M   'P 1'
#
loop_
_entity.id
_entity.type
_entity.pdbx_description
1 polymer ?
#
loop_
_entity_poly.entity_id
_entity_poly.type
_entity_poly.pdbx_seq_one_letter_code
_entity_poly.pdbx_strand_id
1 'polypeptide(L)' 'MNLDKQKEKQRLELQMKWCEQKDYFLEKINEKLEEMRFIAVYALEEDLSASERQELNDQLNYLKREVDMLQSQMQPIIH' A
#
# COMPACT_ATOMS: atom_id res chain seq x y z
N MET A 1 24.44 -25.44 -24.21
CA MET A 1 24.07 -24.01 -24.32
C MET A 1 22.54 -23.77 -24.22
N ASN A 2 21.81 -24.56 -23.43
CA ASN A 2 20.34 -24.47 -23.30
C ASN A 2 19.89 -24.30 -21.83
N LEU A 3 20.64 -24.90 -20.88
CA LEU A 3 20.36 -24.80 -19.45
C LEU A 3 20.45 -23.36 -18.91
N ASP A 4 21.45 -22.58 -19.34
CA ASP A 4 21.64 -21.20 -18.87
C ASP A 4 20.51 -20.28 -19.32
N LYS A 5 20.00 -20.48 -20.56
CA LYS A 5 18.83 -19.75 -21.07
C LYS A 5 17.56 -20.13 -20.30
N GLN A 6 17.40 -21.39 -19.92
CA GLN A 6 16.25 -21.85 -19.15
C GLN A 6 16.26 -21.30 -17.71
N LYS A 7 17.43 -21.29 -17.06
CA LYS A 7 17.61 -20.67 -15.73
C LYS A 7 17.35 -19.17 -15.76
N GLU A 8 17.87 -18.49 -16.77
CA GLU A 8 17.64 -17.05 -16.93
C GLU A 8 16.15 -16.74 -17.17
N LYS A 9 15.46 -17.54 -17.99
CA LYS A 9 14.01 -17.41 -18.18
C LYS A 9 13.25 -17.57 -16.86
N GLN A 10 13.56 -18.59 -16.06
CA GLN A 10 12.91 -18.82 -14.76
C GLN A 10 13.18 -17.67 -13.78
N ARG A 11 14.40 -17.12 -13.78
CA ARG A 11 14.77 -15.95 -12.98
C ARG A 11 13.94 -14.73 -13.37
N LEU A 12 13.78 -14.46 -14.67
CA LEU A 12 12.98 -13.35 -15.18
C LEU A 12 11.49 -13.53 -14.87
N GLU A 13 10.94 -14.74 -15.04
CA GLU A 13 9.55 -15.04 -14.67
C GLU A 13 9.29 -14.82 -13.18
N LEU A 14 10.24 -15.21 -12.32
CA LEU A 14 10.14 -14.92 -10.89
C LEU A 14 10.15 -13.40 -10.66
N GLN A 15 11.12 -12.67 -11.23
CA GLN A 15 11.19 -11.21 -11.10
C GLN A 15 9.91 -10.51 -11.56
N MET A 16 9.30 -10.95 -12.66
CA MET A 16 8.02 -10.41 -13.13
C MET A 16 6.91 -10.59 -12.10
N LYS A 17 6.73 -11.79 -11.56
CA LYS A 17 5.73 -12.05 -10.50
C LYS A 17 5.96 -11.21 -9.25
N TRP A 18 7.23 -11.00 -8.87
CA TRP A 18 7.59 -10.12 -7.77
C TRP A 18 7.20 -8.66 -8.05
N CYS A 19 7.42 -8.17 -9.27
CA CYS A 19 6.99 -6.82 -9.67
C CYS A 19 5.45 -6.70 -9.65
N GLU A 20 4.73 -7.65 -10.26
CA GLU A 20 3.26 -7.66 -10.26
C GLU A 20 2.68 -7.63 -8.85
N GLN A 21 3.25 -8.40 -7.93
CA GLN A 21 2.84 -8.42 -6.54
C GLN A 21 3.13 -7.07 -5.83
N LYS A 22 4.27 -6.45 -6.11
CA LYS A 22 4.60 -5.12 -5.56
C LYS A 22 3.68 -4.04 -6.11
N ASP A 23 3.36 -4.08 -7.40
CA ASP A 23 2.45 -3.12 -8.03
C ASP A 23 1.06 -3.20 -7.40
N TYR A 24 0.56 -4.42 -7.16
CA TYR A 24 -0.71 -4.63 -6.43
C TYR A 24 -0.71 -3.95 -5.05
N PHE A 25 0.35 -4.14 -4.25
CA PHE A 25 0.42 -3.52 -2.92
C PHE A 25 0.55 -2.00 -2.99
N LEU A 26 1.30 -1.48 -3.97
CA LEU A 26 1.42 -0.02 -4.19
C LEU A 26 0.07 0.60 -4.56
N GLU A 27 -0.71 -0.06 -5.41
CA GLU A 27 -2.05 0.39 -5.76
C GLU A 27 -2.95 0.45 -4.53
N LYS A 28 -2.90 -0.57 -3.66
CA LYS A 28 -3.65 -0.58 -2.40
C LYS A 28 -3.21 0.48 -1.41
N ILE A 29 -1.91 0.73 -1.28
CA ILE A 29 -1.41 1.83 -0.46
C ILE A 29 -1.93 3.16 -1.02
N ASN A 30 -1.89 3.35 -2.34
CA ASN A 30 -2.36 4.57 -2.98
C ASN A 30 -3.86 4.82 -2.75
N GLU A 31 -4.70 3.78 -2.88
CA GLU A 31 -6.12 3.85 -2.51
C GLU A 31 -6.31 4.38 -1.08
N LYS A 32 -5.57 3.84 -0.11
CA LYS A 32 -5.67 4.25 1.30
C LYS A 32 -5.16 5.66 1.56
N LEU A 33 -4.10 6.09 0.86
CA LEU A 33 -3.59 7.45 0.97
C LEU A 33 -4.57 8.48 0.39
N GLU A 34 -5.27 8.16 -0.69
CA GLU A 34 -6.33 9.02 -1.23
C GLU A 34 -7.53 9.10 -0.27
N GLU A 35 -7.90 8.00 0.40
CA GLU A 35 -8.92 8.02 1.47
C GLU A 35 -8.50 8.95 2.63
N MET A 36 -7.23 8.88 3.08
CA MET A 36 -6.72 9.78 4.11
C MET A 36 -6.77 11.25 3.67
N ARG A 37 -6.41 11.50 2.41
CA ARG A 37 -6.44 12.85 1.83
C ARG A 37 -7.86 13.40 1.82
N PHE A 38 -8.84 12.59 1.44
CA PHE A 38 -10.25 12.98 1.47
C PHE A 38 -10.68 13.39 2.89
N ILE A 39 -10.35 12.59 3.90
CA ILE A 39 -10.65 12.92 5.31
C ILE A 39 -9.99 14.23 5.72
N ALA A 40 -8.72 14.46 5.35
CA ALA A 40 -7.99 15.67 5.70
C ALA A 40 -8.59 16.93 5.04
N VAL A 41 -9.02 16.83 3.78
CA VAL A 41 -9.70 17.92 3.08
C VAL A 41 -11.07 18.20 3.69
N TYR A 42 -11.86 17.16 3.93
CA TYR A 42 -13.17 17.28 4.58
C TYR A 42 -13.07 17.95 5.96
N ALA A 43 -12.08 17.56 6.76
CA ALA A 43 -11.85 18.14 8.08
C ALA A 43 -11.42 19.61 8.07
N LEU A 44 -10.90 20.10 6.94
CA LEU A 44 -10.52 21.50 6.76
C LEU A 44 -11.69 22.37 6.33
N GLU A 45 -12.59 21.82 5.52
CA GLU A 45 -13.70 22.55 4.89
C GLU A 45 -14.94 22.66 5.79
N GLU A 46 -15.16 21.68 6.68
CA GLU A 46 -16.35 21.59 7.53
C GLU A 46 -16.10 22.09 8.97
N ASP A 47 -17.13 22.72 9.56
CA ASP A 47 -17.09 23.11 10.97
C ASP A 47 -17.47 21.92 11.87
N LEU A 48 -16.48 21.06 12.10
CA LEU A 48 -16.68 19.80 12.80
C LEU A 48 -16.69 19.98 14.32
N SER A 49 -17.67 19.33 14.96
CA SER A 49 -17.72 19.13 16.40
C SER A 49 -16.55 18.28 16.92
N ALA A 50 -16.32 18.31 18.22
CA ALA A 50 -15.27 17.52 18.85
C ALA A 50 -15.46 16.00 18.64
N SER A 51 -16.70 15.52 18.62
CA SER A 51 -17.03 14.11 18.36
C SER A 51 -16.72 13.70 16.92
N GLU A 52 -17.07 14.53 15.94
CA GLU A 52 -16.79 14.25 14.52
C GLU A 52 -15.28 14.28 14.26
N ARG A 53 -14.55 15.23 14.85
CA ARG A 53 -13.08 15.26 14.77
C ARG A 53 -12.44 14.01 15.37
N GLN A 54 -13.00 13.49 16.47
CA GLN A 54 -12.49 12.26 17.08
C GLN A 54 -12.72 11.07 16.14
N GLU A 55 -13.91 10.97 15.54
CA GLU A 55 -14.23 9.91 14.58
C GLU A 55 -13.32 9.93 13.36
N LEU A 56 -13.08 11.11 12.77
CA LEU A 56 -12.16 11.25 11.63
C LEU A 56 -10.71 10.89 12.01
N ASN A 57 -10.28 11.22 13.23
CA ASN A 57 -8.96 10.80 13.72
C ASN A 57 -8.86 9.28 13.87
N ASP A 58 -9.92 8.63 14.36
CA ASP A 58 -9.95 7.17 14.48
C ASP A 58 -9.90 6.50 13.09
N GLN A 59 -10.62 7.05 12.11
CA GLN A 59 -10.55 6.61 10.71
C GLN A 59 -9.15 6.80 10.12
N LEU A 60 -8.51 7.96 10.31
CA LEU A 60 -7.14 8.21 9.87
C LEU A 60 -6.14 7.24 10.52
N ASN A 61 -6.30 6.95 11.81
CA ASN A 61 -5.42 6.03 12.52
C ASN A 61 -5.61 4.58 12.04
N TYR A 62 -6.83 4.19 11.70
CA TYR A 62 -7.09 2.90 11.07
C TYR A 62 -6.39 2.81 9.70
N LEU A 63 -6.57 3.81 8.84
CA LEU A 63 -5.93 3.83 7.52
C LEU A 63 -4.39 3.79 7.62
N LYS A 64 -3.80 4.45 8.63
CA LYS A 64 -2.34 4.42 8.85
C LYS A 64 -1.85 3.00 9.13
N ARG A 65 -2.57 2.26 9.98
CA ARG A 65 -2.24 0.87 10.28
C ARG A 65 -2.36 -0.03 9.05
N GLU A 66 -3.37 0.19 8.21
CA GLU A 66 -3.52 -0.55 6.95
C GLU A 66 -2.35 -0.28 6.00
N VAL A 67 -1.93 0.98 5.86
CA VAL A 67 -0.74 1.34 5.06
C VAL A 67 0.52 0.68 5.62
N ASP A 68 0.73 0.74 6.93
CA ASP A 68 1.89 0.10 7.58
C ASP A 68 1.89 -1.42 7.36
N MET A 69 0.72 -2.06 7.44
CA MET A 69 0.56 -3.49 7.17
C MET A 69 0.90 -3.83 5.71
N LEU A 70 0.38 -3.07 4.74
CA LEU A 70 0.68 -3.27 3.31
C LEU A 70 2.17 -3.04 3.01
N GLN A 71 2.78 -2.02 3.59
CA GLN A 71 4.22 -1.78 3.45
C GLN A 71 5.07 -2.92 4.03
N SER A 72 4.64 -3.51 5.15
CA SER A 72 5.33 -4.68 5.73
C SER A 72 5.29 -5.90 4.81
N GLN A 73 4.21 -6.08 4.05
CA GLN A 73 4.04 -7.18 3.08
C GLN A 73 4.85 -6.97 1.80
N MET A 74 5.31 -5.75 1.53
CA MET A 74 6.19 -5.43 0.40
C MET A 74 7.67 -5.64 0.68
N GLN A 75 8.07 -5.77 1.95
CA GLN A 75 9.48 -5.99 2.29
C GLN A 75 9.93 -7.31 1.66
N PRO A 76 10.99 -7.29 0.83
CA PRO A 76 11.50 -8.53 0.27
C PRO A 76 11.89 -9.44 1.42
N ILE A 77 11.47 -10.69 1.38
CA ILE A 77 12.14 -11.74 2.15
C ILE A 77 13.54 -11.83 1.55
N ILE A 78 14.47 -11.03 2.09
CA ILE A 78 15.89 -11.09 1.76
C ILE A 78 16.35 -12.45 2.29
N HIS A 79 16.40 -13.44 1.42
CA HIS A 79 17.06 -14.73 1.65
C HIS A 79 18.30 -14.81 0.76
#